data_AF-A0A931RHS8-F1
#
_entry.id   AF-A0A931RHS8-F1
#
_cell.length_a   1.000
_cell.length_b   1.000
_cell.length_c   1.000
_cell.angle_alpha   90.00
_cell.angle_beta   90.00
_cell.angle_gamma   90.00
#
_symmetry.space_group_name_H-M   'P 1'
#
loop_
_entity.id
_entity.type
_entity.pdbx_description
1 polymer ?
#
loop_
_entity_poly.entity_id
_entity_poly.type
_entity_poly.pdbx_seq_one_letter_code
_entity_poly.pdbx_strand_id
1 'polypeptide(L)'
;SVLWDTLKSEDYSPEEKLGLLEDADMHLGLSLLNPPAPHALKESDIPAEIRDMLARRSAARASGDFKTADRIRDEIEKSGYHVDDVPSGPVLTRTTL
;
A
#
# COMPACT_ATOMS: atom_id res chain seq x y z
N SER A 1 -17.40 -21.05 -3.49
CA SER A 1 -17.40 -19.92 -4.44
C SER A 1 -16.66 -20.43 -5.64
N VAL A 2 -17.29 -20.47 -6.81
CA VAL A 2 -16.85 -21.33 -7.93
C VAL A 2 -15.38 -21.11 -8.31
N LEU A 3 -14.88 -19.87 -8.25
CA LEU A 3 -13.47 -19.51 -8.49
C LEU A 3 -12.50 -20.17 -7.49
N TRP A 4 -12.86 -20.18 -6.20
CA TRP A 4 -12.03 -20.76 -5.14
C TRP A 4 -12.03 -22.29 -5.20
N ASP A 5 -13.14 -22.86 -5.66
CA ASP A 5 -13.31 -24.31 -5.78
C ASP A 5 -12.51 -24.84 -6.99
N THR A 6 -12.42 -24.08 -8.09
CA THR A 6 -11.59 -24.43 -9.27
C THR A 6 -10.09 -24.21 -9.04
N LEU A 7 -9.68 -23.16 -8.34
CA LEU A 7 -8.27 -22.94 -7.98
C LEU A 7 -7.72 -24.06 -7.09
N LYS A 8 -8.54 -24.53 -6.14
CA LYS A 8 -8.18 -25.59 -5.18
C LYS A 8 -8.29 -27.01 -5.76
N SER A 9 -9.01 -27.20 -6.84
CA SER A 9 -9.12 -28.51 -7.50
C SER A 9 -7.81 -28.84 -8.23
N GLU A 10 -7.35 -30.08 -8.11
CA GLU A 10 -6.20 -30.62 -8.86
C GLU A 10 -6.58 -31.08 -10.27
N ASP A 11 -7.88 -31.01 -10.63
CA ASP A 11 -8.42 -31.50 -11.90
C ASP A 11 -8.17 -30.55 -13.09
N TYR A 12 -7.66 -29.35 -12.83
CA TYR A 12 -7.41 -28.32 -13.84
C TYR A 12 -5.92 -28.06 -14.02
N SER A 13 -5.51 -27.90 -15.28
CA SER A 13 -4.12 -27.57 -15.60
C SER A 13 -3.74 -26.17 -15.11
N PRO A 14 -2.45 -25.89 -14.89
CA PRO A 14 -1.98 -24.55 -14.54
C PRO A 14 -2.39 -23.49 -15.57
N GLU A 15 -2.49 -23.85 -16.86
CA GLU A 15 -2.91 -22.91 -17.92
C GLU A 15 -4.40 -22.58 -17.84
N GLU A 16 -5.26 -23.57 -17.55
CA GLU A 16 -6.71 -23.38 -17.40
C GLU A 16 -7.03 -22.52 -16.17
N LYS A 17 -6.28 -22.70 -15.08
CA LYS A 17 -6.39 -21.87 -13.88
C LYS A 17 -6.00 -20.43 -14.15
N LEU A 18 -4.98 -20.20 -14.98
CA LEU A 18 -4.54 -18.85 -15.35
C LEU A 18 -5.59 -18.14 -16.22
N GLY A 19 -6.15 -18.83 -17.22
CA GLY A 19 -7.21 -18.26 -18.06
C GLY A 19 -8.47 -17.92 -17.27
N LEU A 20 -8.83 -18.73 -16.27
CA LEU A 20 -9.92 -18.40 -15.36
C LEU A 20 -9.60 -17.20 -14.47
N LEU A 21 -8.34 -17.04 -14.07
CA LEU A 21 -7.89 -15.89 -13.28
C LEU A 21 -7.96 -14.61 -14.10
N GLU A 22 -7.60 -14.65 -15.40
CA GLU A 22 -7.74 -13.55 -16.36
C GLU A 22 -9.20 -13.11 -16.54
N ASP A 23 -10.10 -14.06 -16.80
CA ASP A 23 -11.52 -13.74 -17.00
C ASP A 23 -12.18 -13.22 -15.71
N ALA A 24 -11.83 -13.82 -14.57
CA ALA A 24 -12.27 -13.39 -13.25
C ALA A 24 -11.75 -11.99 -12.91
N ASP A 25 -10.50 -11.66 -13.26
CA ASP A 25 -9.96 -10.33 -13.05
C ASP A 25 -10.69 -9.27 -13.89
N MET A 26 -11.02 -9.62 -15.14
CA MET A 26 -11.77 -8.75 -16.05
C MET A 26 -13.21 -8.49 -15.58
N HIS A 27 -13.90 -9.52 -15.05
CA HIS A 27 -15.30 -9.42 -14.65
C HIS A 27 -15.50 -8.93 -13.21
N LEU A 28 -14.58 -9.28 -12.31
CA LEU A 28 -14.68 -8.93 -10.89
C LEU A 28 -13.87 -7.68 -10.54
N GLY A 29 -12.97 -7.22 -11.41
CA GLY A 29 -12.17 -6.01 -11.22
C GLY A 29 -11.25 -6.08 -10.01
N LEU A 30 -10.80 -7.28 -9.63
CA LEU A 30 -10.06 -7.54 -8.40
C LEU A 30 -8.56 -7.21 -8.50
N SER A 31 -8.08 -6.87 -9.69
CA SER A 31 -6.66 -6.66 -10.01
C SER A 31 -5.77 -7.82 -9.54
N LEU A 32 -6.19 -9.07 -9.78
CA LEU A 32 -5.47 -10.27 -9.34
C LEU A 32 -4.16 -10.48 -10.10
N LEU A 33 -4.11 -10.09 -11.37
CA LEU A 33 -2.94 -10.28 -12.23
C LEU A 33 -1.94 -9.13 -12.16
N ASN A 34 -2.44 -7.95 -11.81
CA ASN A 34 -1.62 -6.77 -11.58
C ASN A 34 -2.12 -6.08 -10.31
N PRO A 35 -1.83 -6.66 -9.12
CA PRO A 35 -2.27 -6.08 -7.87
C PRO A 35 -1.71 -4.66 -7.78
N PRO A 36 -2.54 -3.64 -7.56
CA PRO A 36 -2.02 -2.33 -7.20
C PRO A 36 -1.14 -2.55 -5.97
N ALA A 37 0.08 -2.00 -6.00
CA ALA A 37 0.98 -2.05 -4.85
C ALA A 37 0.16 -1.71 -3.60
N PRO A 38 0.13 -2.60 -2.59
CA PRO A 38 -0.83 -2.49 -1.49
C PRO A 38 -0.72 -1.11 -0.87
N HIS A 39 -1.79 -0.32 -1.02
CA HIS A 39 -1.98 0.98 -0.38
C HIS A 39 -0.89 2.03 -0.61
N ALA A 40 -0.06 1.90 -1.65
CA ALA A 40 0.85 2.95 -2.07
C ALA A 40 0.01 4.10 -2.64
N LEU A 41 -0.15 5.16 -1.84
CA LEU A 41 -0.80 6.39 -2.29
C LEU A 41 0.00 6.96 -3.46
N LYS A 42 -0.67 7.22 -4.59
CA LYS A 42 -0.07 8.06 -5.64
C LYS A 42 0.23 9.42 -5.01
N GLU A 43 1.37 10.01 -5.34
CA GLU A 43 1.80 11.33 -4.81
C GLU A 43 0.73 12.43 -4.97
N SER A 44 -0.20 12.27 -5.92
CA SER A 44 -1.35 13.14 -6.17
C SER A 44 -2.42 13.12 -5.07
N ASP A 45 -2.53 12.05 -4.29
CA ASP A 45 -3.54 11.88 -3.24
C ASP A 45 -3.02 12.21 -1.83
N ILE A 46 -1.75 12.62 -1.73
CA ILE A 46 -1.11 13.01 -0.47
C ILE A 46 -1.28 14.54 -0.30
N PRO A 47 -2.01 15.00 0.72
CA PRO A 47 -2.13 16.42 1.03
C PRO A 47 -0.76 17.06 1.23
N ALA A 48 -0.59 18.30 0.77
CA ALA A 48 0.67 19.03 0.90
C ALA A 48 1.14 19.12 2.37
N GLU A 49 0.20 19.18 3.31
CA GLU A 49 0.48 19.17 4.76
C GLU A 49 1.20 17.91 5.22
N ILE A 50 0.77 16.72 4.78
CA ILE A 50 1.42 15.44 5.15
C ILE A 50 2.81 15.34 4.54
N ARG A 51 3.00 15.85 3.31
CA ARG A 51 4.31 15.90 2.66
C ARG A 51 5.28 16.83 3.41
N ASP A 52 4.80 17.99 3.86
CA ASP A 52 5.58 18.91 4.69
C ASP A 52 5.94 18.28 6.05
N MET A 53 5.00 17.59 6.69
CA MET A 53 5.25 16.85 7.93
C MET A 53 6.33 15.77 7.73
N LEU A 54 6.28 15.01 6.63
CA LEU A 54 7.30 14.02 6.30
C LEU A 54 8.70 14.65 6.12
N ALA A 55 8.76 15.82 5.47
CA ALA A 55 9.99 16.58 5.30
C ALA A 55 10.53 17.07 6.66
N ARG A 56 9.65 17.60 7.52
CA ARG A 56 9.99 18.05 8.89
C ARG A 56 10.48 16.89 9.75
N ARG A 57 9.88 15.71 9.62
CA ARG A 57 10.35 14.48 10.29
C ARG A 57 11.76 14.10 9.83
N SER A 58 12.01 14.12 8.52
CA SER A 58 13.33 13.84 7.95
C SER A 58 14.38 14.82 8.44
N ALA A 59 14.05 16.11 8.50
CA ALA A 59 14.92 17.15 9.06
C ALA A 59 15.19 16.95 10.55
N ALA A 60 14.16 16.64 11.35
CA ALA A 60 14.30 16.36 12.78
C ALA A 60 15.18 15.13 13.04
N ARG A 61 15.04 14.08 12.22
CA ARG A 61 15.88 12.89 12.30
C ARG A 61 17.33 13.18 11.92
N ALA A 62 17.55 14.00 10.89
CA ALA A 62 18.87 14.45 10.47
C ALA A 62 19.55 15.33 11.53
N SER A 63 18.79 16.12 12.29
CA SER A 63 19.30 16.91 13.42
C SER A 63 19.44 16.12 14.73
N GLY A 64 19.13 14.81 14.74
CA GLY A 64 19.17 13.97 15.93
C GLY A 64 18.03 14.21 16.94
N ASP A 65 16.99 14.94 16.55
CA ASP A 65 15.81 15.20 17.36
C ASP A 65 14.75 14.10 17.11
N PHE A 66 15.00 12.93 17.69
CA PHE A 66 14.10 11.79 17.60
C PHE A 66 12.73 12.05 18.27
N LYS A 67 12.70 12.94 19.27
CA LYS A 67 11.47 13.26 20.01
C LYS A 67 10.50 14.03 19.14
N THR A 68 11.00 14.99 18.36
CA THR A 68 10.20 15.71 17.37
C THR A 68 9.81 14.80 16.20
N ALA A 69 10.71 13.91 15.75
CA ALA A 69 10.41 12.97 14.69
C ALA A 69 9.25 12.01 15.05
N ASP A 70 9.24 11.49 16.28
CA ASP A 70 8.16 10.62 16.79
C ASP A 70 6.84 11.39 16.93
N ARG A 71 6.87 12.61 17.46
CA ARG A 71 5.65 13.45 17.53
C ARG A 71 5.03 13.67 16.15
N ILE A 72 5.86 13.93 15.15
CA ILE A 72 5.39 14.14 13.77
C ILE A 72 4.84 12.84 13.19
N ARG A 73 5.47 11.69 13.46
CA ARG A 73 4.95 10.39 13.04
C ARG A 73 3.53 10.16 13.59
N ASP A 74 3.33 10.43 14.87
CA ASP A 74 2.02 10.26 15.51
C ASP A 74 0.96 11.22 14.93
N GLU A 75 1.35 12.43 14.52
CA GLU A 75 0.44 13.37 13.84
C GLU A 75 0.08 12.90 12.42
N ILE A 76 1.03 12.29 11.70
CA ILE A 76 0.77 11.68 10.38
C ILE A 76 -0.19 10.48 10.54
N GLU A 77 0.02 9.64 11.56
CA GLU A 77 -0.87 8.51 11.90
C GLU A 77 -2.28 8.98 12.27
N LYS A 78 -2.42 10.04 13.07
CA LYS A 78 -3.73 10.65 13.39
C LYS A 78 -4.46 11.18 12.16
N SER A 79 -3.72 11.53 11.11
CA SER A 79 -4.29 12.00 9.85
C SER A 79 -4.75 10.85 8.94
N GLY A 80 -4.60 9.59 9.37
CA GLY A 80 -4.98 8.40 8.61
C GLY A 80 -3.90 7.91 7.64
N TYR A 81 -2.66 8.38 7.81
CA TYR A 81 -1.52 8.00 6.97
C TYR A 81 -0.47 7.29 7.82
N HIS A 82 0.10 6.20 7.32
CA HIS A 82 1.21 5.50 7.95
C HIS A 82 2.49 5.78 7.18
N VAL A 83 3.61 5.93 7.91
CA VAL A 83 4.93 6.21 7.33
C VAL A 83 5.80 4.97 7.49
N ASP A 84 6.09 4.31 6.38
CA ASP A 84 7.05 3.22 6.31
C ASP A 84 8.41 3.74 5.85
N ASP A 85 9.44 3.59 6.69
CA ASP A 85 10.82 3.87 6.31
C ASP A 85 11.38 2.68 5.52
N VAL A 86 11.36 2.76 4.18
CA VAL A 86 12.03 1.76 3.32
C VAL A 86 13.37 2.30 2.80
N PRO A 87 14.32 1.43 2.41
CA PRO A 87 15.63 1.84 1.90
C PRO A 87 15.58 2.76 0.66
N SER A 88 14.48 2.73 -0.11
CA SER A 88 14.29 3.63 -1.27
C SER A 88 13.74 5.01 -0.90
N GLY A 89 13.48 5.28 0.38
CA GLY A 89 12.88 6.51 0.87
C GLY A 89 11.60 6.27 1.68
N PRO A 90 11.12 7.25 2.46
CA PRO A 90 9.90 7.10 3.23
C PRO A 90 8.67 6.94 2.32
N VAL A 91 7.93 5.85 2.50
CA VAL A 91 6.69 5.54 1.78
C VAL A 91 5.49 5.85 2.68
N LEU A 92 4.52 6.59 2.13
CA LEU A 92 3.27 6.89 2.82
C LEU A 92 2.18 5.91 2.34
N THR A 93 1.59 5.18 3.29
CA THR A 93 0.46 4.30 3.04
C THR A 93 -0.79 4.86 3.72
N ARG A 94 -1.98 4.70 3.11
CA ARG A 94 -3.23 5.12 3.77
C ARG A 94 -3.70 4.01 4.69
N THR A 95 -3.80 4.28 5.99
CA THR A 95 -4.46 3.37 6.92
C THR A 95 -5.95 3.62 6.83
N THR A 96 -6.65 2.82 6.02
CA THR A 96 -8.11 2.72 6.10
C THR A 96 -8.47 1.92 7.35
N LEU A 97 -9.16 2.56 8.30
CA LEU A 97 -9.89 1.89 9.37
C LEU A 97 -11.07 1.07 8.83
#